data_AF-A0A6I7WGI8-F1
#
_entry.id   AF-A0A6I7WGI8-F1
#
_cell.length_a   1.000
_cell.length_b   1.000
_cell.length_c   1.000
_cell.angle_alpha   90.00
_cell.angle_beta   90.00
_cell.angle_gamma   90.00
#
_symmetry.space_group_name_H-M   'P 1'
#
loop_
_entity.id
_entity.type
_entity.pdbx_description
1 polymer ?
#
loop_
_entity_poly.entity_id
_entity_poly.type
_entity_poly.pdbx_seq_one_letter_code
_entity_poly.pdbx_strand_id
1 'polypeptide(L)'
;MVKEKKVRHLLGISGGKDSAALAIYMRDKEPDMEYFFADTGAELPETLAFVDLMEDYLGKEITRLNAGRDFDYYLKLNGNFLPTARSRWCTTNLKLKPFEEFVGDDPVISYVAIRADEAYREGYVSTKSNISAVYPFKEDGLNKDDIVKILDESGLGMPKYYDWRSRSGCYFCFYQRKVEWMGLHENHPELFEKARQFELYHKNKGRNHTWSENESLDEMLMRKDEIKAQALIKEQNTLKKPKKLMDSLLDDDSDDGCMICFK
;
A
#
# COMPACT_ATOMS: atom_id res chain seq x y z
N MET A 1 13.93 -2.47 -40.66
CA MET A 1 14.68 -2.75 -39.42
C MET A 1 13.86 -2.23 -38.26
N VAL A 2 13.28 -3.12 -37.45
CA VAL A 2 12.59 -2.69 -36.22
C VAL A 2 13.70 -2.22 -35.27
N LYS A 3 13.71 -0.94 -34.88
CA LYS A 3 14.63 -0.45 -33.85
C LYS A 3 14.36 -1.25 -32.59
N GLU A 4 15.37 -1.93 -32.05
CA GLU A 4 15.27 -2.52 -30.71
C GLU A 4 14.95 -1.40 -29.72
N LYS A 5 13.81 -1.55 -29.03
CA LYS A 5 13.40 -0.59 -28.00
C LYS A 5 14.33 -0.76 -26.79
N LYS A 6 14.84 0.35 -26.25
CA LYS A 6 15.60 0.33 -24.99
C LYS A 6 14.70 -0.20 -23.87
N VAL A 7 15.25 -1.07 -23.02
CA VAL A 7 14.54 -1.57 -21.84
C VAL A 7 14.32 -0.43 -20.86
N ARG A 8 13.09 -0.29 -20.37
CA ARG A 8 12.69 0.70 -19.36
C ARG A 8 12.75 0.07 -17.98
N HIS A 9 13.21 0.84 -17.00
CA HIS A 9 13.34 0.40 -15.61
C HIS A 9 12.31 1.16 -14.78
N LEU A 10 11.29 0.47 -14.28
CA LEU A 10 10.15 1.10 -13.62
C LEU A 10 10.08 0.70 -12.15
N LEU A 11 9.89 1.67 -11.27
CA LEU A 11 9.69 1.43 -9.84
C LEU A 11 8.49 2.24 -9.32
N GLY A 12 7.51 1.51 -8.79
CA GLY A 12 6.30 2.11 -8.23
C GLY A 12 6.52 2.60 -6.80
N ILE A 13 6.35 3.88 -6.57
CA ILE A 13 6.26 4.46 -5.24
C ILE A 13 4.82 4.25 -4.76
N SER A 14 4.64 3.61 -3.60
CA SER A 14 3.30 3.34 -3.04
C SER A 14 2.92 4.28 -1.89
N GLY A 15 3.84 5.16 -1.51
CA GLY A 15 3.78 5.98 -0.29
C GLY A 15 4.08 5.20 1.00
N GLY A 16 4.37 3.89 0.91
CA GLY A 16 4.81 3.07 2.02
C GLY A 16 6.33 2.89 2.12
N LYS A 17 6.76 2.43 3.30
CA LYS A 17 8.19 2.26 3.68
C LYS A 17 8.98 1.40 2.69
N ASP A 18 8.43 0.26 2.27
CA ASP A 18 9.20 -0.73 1.50
C ASP A 18 9.49 -0.22 0.08
N SER A 19 8.50 0.36 -0.61
CA SER A 19 8.73 0.97 -1.94
C SER A 19 9.65 2.18 -1.88
N ALA A 20 9.58 2.97 -0.80
CA ALA A 20 10.41 4.14 -0.61
C ALA A 20 11.87 3.76 -0.40
N ALA A 21 12.12 2.81 0.51
CA ALA A 21 13.45 2.25 0.73
C ALA A 21 14.01 1.63 -0.56
N LEU A 22 13.17 0.95 -1.36
CA LEU A 22 13.66 0.35 -2.61
C LEU A 22 14.08 1.42 -3.61
N ALA A 23 13.32 2.51 -3.71
CA ALA A 23 13.67 3.62 -4.59
C ALA A 23 15.01 4.26 -4.18
N ILE A 24 15.22 4.47 -2.87
CA ILE A 24 16.49 4.97 -2.32
C ILE A 24 17.63 3.98 -2.61
N TYR A 25 17.40 2.70 -2.34
CA TYR A 25 18.37 1.62 -2.51
C TYR A 25 18.83 1.45 -3.97
N MET A 26 17.90 1.66 -4.92
CA MET A 26 18.15 1.51 -6.35
C MET A 26 18.60 2.81 -7.02
N ARG A 27 18.46 3.98 -6.37
CA ARG A 27 18.73 5.31 -6.96
C ARG A 27 20.09 5.38 -7.65
N ASP A 28 21.13 4.91 -6.98
CA ASP A 28 22.52 5.00 -7.48
C ASP A 28 22.94 3.74 -8.26
N LYS A 29 22.13 2.67 -8.21
CA LYS A 29 22.36 1.40 -8.93
C LYS A 29 21.77 1.40 -10.34
N GLU A 30 20.65 2.09 -10.54
CA GLU A 30 19.96 2.20 -11.82
C GLU A 30 19.64 3.69 -12.13
N PRO A 31 20.61 4.42 -12.73
CA PRO A 31 20.47 5.85 -12.99
C PRO A 31 19.39 6.21 -14.01
N ASP A 32 18.89 5.24 -14.80
CA ASP A 32 17.83 5.46 -15.78
C ASP A 32 16.43 5.07 -15.25
N MET A 33 16.31 4.77 -13.95
CA MET A 33 15.02 4.41 -13.32
C MET A 33 13.96 5.50 -13.54
N GLU A 34 12.78 5.09 -14.01
CA GLU A 34 11.55 5.89 -14.04
C GLU A 34 10.68 5.52 -12.83
N TYR A 35 10.23 6.54 -12.11
CA TYR A 35 9.36 6.37 -10.94
C TYR A 35 7.92 6.68 -11.30
N PHE A 36 6.99 5.94 -10.70
CA PHE A 36 5.57 6.20 -10.88
C PHE A 36 4.81 6.06 -9.56
N PHE A 37 3.70 6.79 -9.45
CA PHE A 37 2.76 6.70 -8.35
C PHE A 37 1.36 6.42 -8.90
N ALA A 38 0.75 5.30 -8.51
CA ALA A 38 -0.60 4.96 -8.91
C ALA A 38 -1.61 5.66 -7.99
N ASP A 39 -2.00 6.88 -8.33
CA ASP A 39 -2.89 7.69 -7.52
C ASP A 39 -4.33 7.16 -7.59
N THR A 40 -4.85 6.73 -6.44
CA THR A 40 -6.21 6.19 -6.35
C THR A 40 -7.27 7.28 -6.19
N GLY A 41 -6.87 8.53 -5.90
CA GLY A 41 -7.76 9.60 -5.44
C GLY A 41 -8.30 9.36 -4.02
N ALA A 42 -7.83 8.33 -3.32
CA ALA A 42 -8.27 7.94 -1.98
C ALA A 42 -7.10 7.78 -1.00
N GLU A 43 -5.99 8.47 -1.27
CA GLU A 43 -4.78 8.43 -0.45
C GLU A 43 -4.88 9.41 0.73
N LEU A 44 -4.17 9.12 1.81
CA LEU A 44 -4.03 10.01 2.95
C LEU A 44 -3.18 11.24 2.55
N PRO A 45 -3.43 12.42 3.15
CA PRO A 45 -2.59 13.60 2.93
C PRO A 45 -1.10 13.33 3.21
N GLU A 46 -0.78 12.56 4.26
CA GLU A 46 0.59 12.19 4.59
C GLU A 46 1.22 11.28 3.55
N THR A 47 0.44 10.43 2.87
CA THR A 47 0.92 9.59 1.77
C THR A 47 1.30 10.45 0.59
N LEU A 48 0.44 11.39 0.19
CA LEU A 48 0.72 12.31 -0.92
C LEU A 48 1.93 13.19 -0.62
N ALA A 49 1.99 13.79 0.58
CA ALA A 49 3.12 14.60 1.01
C ALA A 49 4.43 13.80 1.04
N PHE A 50 4.38 12.53 1.44
CA PHE A 50 5.56 11.67 1.44
C PHE A 50 6.02 11.31 0.01
N VAL A 51 5.09 11.13 -0.93
CA VAL A 51 5.44 10.95 -2.35
C VAL A 51 6.13 12.19 -2.90
N ASP A 52 5.66 13.39 -2.54
CA ASP A 52 6.31 14.64 -2.96
C ASP A 52 7.74 14.76 -2.38
N LEU A 53 7.94 14.39 -1.11
CA LEU A 53 9.28 14.33 -0.50
C LEU A 53 10.20 13.31 -1.18
N MET A 54 9.65 12.17 -1.64
CA MET A 54 10.40 11.18 -2.40
C MET A 54 10.81 11.72 -3.77
N GLU A 55 9.95 12.46 -4.46
CA GLU A 55 10.27 13.12 -5.73
C GLU A 55 11.47 14.06 -5.58
N ASP A 56 11.43 14.92 -4.54
CA ASP A 56 12.52 15.84 -4.20
C ASP A 56 13.83 15.09 -3.89
N TYR A 57 13.76 14.01 -3.11
CA TYR A 57 14.94 13.23 -2.71
C TYR A 57 15.58 12.47 -3.88
N LEU A 58 14.76 11.91 -4.77
CA LEU A 58 15.22 11.14 -5.92
C LEU A 58 15.75 12.06 -7.03
N GLY A 59 15.37 13.34 -7.01
CA GLY A 59 15.76 14.31 -8.04
C GLY A 59 15.19 13.98 -9.43
N LYS A 60 14.08 13.23 -9.46
CA LYS A 60 13.41 12.77 -10.68
C LYS A 60 11.90 12.82 -10.49
N GLU A 61 11.20 13.25 -11.53
CA GLU A 61 9.74 13.25 -11.59
C GLU A 61 9.17 11.86 -11.31
N ILE A 62 8.16 11.80 -10.43
CA ILE A 62 7.34 10.62 -10.19
C ILE A 62 6.07 10.75 -11.04
N THR A 63 5.97 9.94 -12.09
CA THR A 63 4.81 9.98 -12.98
C THR A 63 3.55 9.53 -12.23
N ARG A 64 2.57 10.43 -12.08
CA ARG A 64 1.27 10.10 -11.48
C ARG A 64 0.36 9.39 -12.49
N LEU A 65 0.12 8.11 -12.25
CA LEU A 65 -0.79 7.31 -13.05
C LEU A 65 -2.23 7.52 -12.58
N ASN A 66 -3.18 7.22 -13.48
CA ASN A 66 -4.61 7.18 -13.17
C ASN A 66 -5.29 8.53 -12.83
N ALA A 67 -4.69 9.65 -13.19
CA ALA A 67 -5.18 11.01 -12.89
C ALA A 67 -6.62 11.34 -13.36
N GLY A 68 -7.22 10.55 -14.25
CA GLY A 68 -8.57 10.78 -14.78
C GLY A 68 -9.65 9.80 -14.30
N ARG A 69 -9.31 8.76 -13.52
CA ARG A 69 -10.25 7.69 -13.12
C ARG A 69 -10.00 7.26 -11.67
N ASP A 70 -10.44 8.08 -10.72
CA ASP A 70 -10.28 7.82 -9.29
C ASP A 70 -11.13 6.65 -8.76
N PHE A 71 -11.02 6.42 -7.45
CA PHE A 71 -11.81 5.42 -6.74
C PHE A 71 -13.33 5.58 -6.98
N ASP A 72 -13.85 6.81 -6.96
CA ASP A 72 -15.29 7.07 -7.12
C ASP A 72 -15.79 6.71 -8.52
N TYR A 73 -14.97 6.97 -9.55
CA TYR A 73 -15.24 6.52 -10.91
C TYR A 73 -15.40 4.99 -10.98
N TYR A 74 -14.43 4.25 -10.45
CA TYR A 74 -14.48 2.78 -10.49
C TYR A 74 -15.52 2.20 -9.53
N LEU A 75 -15.82 2.86 -8.41
CA LEU A 75 -16.91 2.46 -7.52
C LEU A 75 -18.25 2.46 -8.26
N LYS A 76 -18.52 3.51 -9.06
CA LYS A 76 -19.73 3.59 -9.90
C LYS A 76 -19.77 2.49 -10.95
N LEU A 77 -18.64 2.22 -11.62
CA LEU A 77 -18.55 1.12 -12.61
C LEU A 77 -18.78 -0.26 -12.00
N ASN A 78 -18.42 -0.45 -10.73
CA ASN A 78 -18.68 -1.68 -9.98
C ASN A 78 -20.08 -1.69 -9.30
N GLY A 79 -21.02 -0.86 -9.75
CA GLY A 79 -22.39 -0.86 -9.21
C GLY A 79 -22.49 -0.37 -7.76
N ASN A 80 -21.55 0.49 -7.34
CA ASN A 80 -21.36 0.91 -5.96
C ASN A 80 -21.17 -0.28 -5.02
N PHE A 81 -20.30 -1.21 -5.39
CA PHE A 81 -19.85 -2.31 -4.53
C PHE A 81 -18.43 -1.99 -4.02
N LEU A 82 -18.26 -1.87 -2.71
CA LEU A 82 -16.94 -1.58 -2.13
C LEU A 82 -15.97 -2.74 -2.37
N PRO A 83 -14.66 -2.45 -2.51
CA PRO A 83 -13.68 -3.51 -2.68
C PRO A 83 -13.54 -4.31 -1.38
N THR A 84 -13.23 -5.59 -1.52
CA THR A 84 -13.02 -6.50 -0.38
C THR A 84 -11.77 -7.33 -0.61
N ALA A 85 -11.35 -8.09 0.41
CA ALA A 85 -10.23 -9.03 0.27
C ALA A 85 -10.47 -10.07 -0.84
N ARG A 86 -11.73 -10.42 -1.11
CA ARG A 86 -12.12 -11.34 -2.19
C ARG A 86 -12.27 -10.62 -3.53
N SER A 87 -12.82 -9.41 -3.54
CA SER A 87 -13.09 -8.61 -4.74
C SER A 87 -12.22 -7.37 -4.74
N ARG A 88 -11.00 -7.52 -5.24
CA ARG A 88 -9.91 -6.54 -5.17
C ARG A 88 -9.86 -5.62 -6.38
N TRP A 89 -11.03 -5.21 -6.87
CA TRP A 89 -11.13 -4.39 -8.08
C TRP A 89 -10.36 -3.07 -7.98
N CYS A 90 -10.16 -2.54 -6.77
CA CYS A 90 -9.33 -1.35 -6.54
C CYS A 90 -7.88 -1.58 -6.96
N THR A 91 -7.32 -2.77 -6.71
CA THR A 91 -5.95 -3.11 -7.13
C THR A 91 -5.88 -3.25 -8.65
N THR A 92 -6.80 -4.00 -9.24
CA THR A 92 -6.83 -4.21 -10.68
C THR A 92 -6.99 -2.90 -11.46
N ASN A 93 -7.96 -2.07 -11.07
CA ASN A 93 -8.37 -0.91 -11.85
C ASN A 93 -7.61 0.37 -11.52
N LEU A 94 -7.16 0.55 -10.28
CA LEU A 94 -6.45 1.77 -9.87
C LEU A 94 -4.93 1.60 -9.87
N LYS A 95 -4.41 0.36 -9.91
CA LYS A 95 -2.95 0.10 -9.86
C LYS A 95 -2.45 -0.65 -11.10
N LEU A 96 -2.95 -1.88 -11.31
CA LEU A 96 -2.40 -2.76 -12.34
C LEU A 96 -2.71 -2.26 -13.76
N LYS A 97 -3.97 -1.96 -14.08
CA LYS A 97 -4.34 -1.46 -15.41
C LYS A 97 -3.66 -0.12 -15.75
N PRO A 98 -3.65 0.91 -14.88
CA PRO A 98 -2.92 2.14 -15.17
C PRO A 98 -1.43 1.92 -15.40
N PHE A 99 -0.80 1.00 -14.64
CA PHE A 99 0.58 0.60 -14.86
C PHE A 99 0.76 -0.08 -16.23
N GLU A 100 -0.08 -1.05 -16.59
CA GLU A 100 -0.01 -1.73 -17.88
C GLU A 100 -0.28 -0.81 -19.08
N GLU A 101 -1.14 0.20 -18.91
CA GLU A 101 -1.39 1.27 -19.88
C GLU A 101 -0.15 2.18 -20.03
N PHE A 102 0.49 2.55 -18.92
CA PHE A 102 1.72 3.34 -18.91
C PHE A 102 2.92 2.62 -19.55
N VAL A 103 3.00 1.30 -19.36
CA VAL A 103 4.03 0.45 -19.99
C VAL A 103 3.79 0.31 -21.49
N GLY A 104 2.54 0.16 -21.93
CA GLY A 104 2.22 -0.16 -23.32
C GLY A 104 2.84 -1.48 -23.76
N ASP A 105 3.63 -1.43 -24.85
CA ASP A 105 4.34 -2.56 -25.47
C ASP A 105 5.87 -2.43 -25.33
N ASP A 106 6.35 -1.57 -24.44
CA ASP A 106 7.79 -1.39 -24.22
C ASP A 106 8.35 -2.52 -23.36
N PRO A 107 9.58 -3.01 -23.63
CA PRO A 107 10.23 -3.95 -22.73
C PRO A 107 10.55 -3.27 -21.40
N VAL A 108 10.08 -3.83 -20.29
CA VAL A 108 10.15 -3.24 -18.95
C VAL A 108 10.71 -4.23 -17.93
N ILE A 109 11.60 -3.73 -17.07
CA ILE A 109 11.95 -4.35 -15.79
C ILE A 109 11.22 -3.59 -14.68
N SER A 110 10.33 -4.28 -13.98
CA SER A 110 9.56 -3.75 -12.86
C SER A 110 10.22 -4.14 -11.53
N TYR A 111 10.62 -3.15 -10.75
CA TYR A 111 11.27 -3.35 -9.46
C TYR A 111 10.24 -3.44 -8.34
N VAL A 112 10.22 -4.55 -7.60
CA VAL A 112 9.21 -4.82 -6.58
C VAL A 112 9.83 -4.97 -5.19
N ALA A 113 9.30 -4.22 -4.22
CA ALA A 113 9.77 -4.17 -2.85
C ALA A 113 9.23 -5.33 -1.99
N ILE A 114 9.55 -6.57 -2.35
CA ILE A 114 9.33 -7.74 -1.50
C ILE A 114 10.61 -8.03 -0.74
N ARG A 115 10.53 -8.06 0.59
CA ARG A 115 11.70 -8.29 1.45
C ARG A 115 12.11 -9.76 1.52
N ALA A 116 13.32 -10.03 1.98
CA ALA A 116 13.82 -11.39 2.16
C ALA A 116 13.07 -12.17 3.25
N ASP A 117 12.63 -11.50 4.33
CA ASP A 117 11.79 -12.07 5.39
C ASP A 117 10.33 -12.31 4.96
N GLU A 118 9.99 -11.94 3.72
CA GLU A 118 8.68 -12.15 3.11
C GLU A 118 8.76 -13.17 1.96
N ALA A 119 9.67 -14.15 2.03
CA ALA A 119 9.98 -15.06 0.92
C ALA A 119 8.76 -15.84 0.37
N TYR A 120 7.72 -16.02 1.18
CA TYR A 120 6.44 -16.64 0.81
C TYR A 120 5.55 -15.76 -0.09
N ARG A 121 5.85 -14.45 -0.18
CA ARG A 121 5.16 -13.52 -1.08
C ARG A 121 5.66 -13.69 -2.51
N GLU A 122 4.71 -13.72 -3.42
CA GLU A 122 4.93 -13.67 -4.86
C GLU A 122 4.53 -12.27 -5.34
N GLY A 123 5.35 -11.67 -6.18
CA GLY A 123 5.02 -10.41 -6.83
C GLY A 123 4.04 -10.61 -7.98
N TYR A 124 3.65 -9.48 -8.57
CA TYR A 124 2.76 -9.48 -9.71
C TYR A 124 3.46 -10.07 -10.91
N VAL A 125 2.91 -11.17 -11.38
CA VAL A 125 3.28 -11.76 -12.66
C VAL A 125 2.33 -11.16 -13.69
N SER A 126 2.83 -10.18 -14.45
CA SER A 126 2.04 -9.63 -15.54
C SER A 126 1.73 -10.70 -16.57
N THR A 127 0.53 -10.62 -17.14
CA THR A 127 0.16 -11.44 -18.30
C THR A 127 0.88 -11.00 -19.57
N LYS A 128 1.45 -9.79 -19.57
CA LYS A 128 2.22 -9.23 -20.69
C LYS A 128 3.65 -9.75 -20.67
N SER A 129 4.10 -10.34 -21.78
CA SER A 129 5.45 -10.91 -21.91
C SER A 129 6.57 -9.86 -21.95
N ASN A 130 6.24 -8.58 -22.17
CA ASN A 130 7.21 -7.48 -22.18
C ASN A 130 7.52 -6.92 -20.78
N ILE A 131 6.91 -7.44 -19.71
CA ILE A 131 7.13 -6.99 -18.33
C ILE A 131 7.80 -8.10 -17.53
N SER A 132 9.00 -7.83 -17.02
CA SER A 132 9.73 -8.74 -16.12
C SER A 132 9.84 -8.11 -14.74
N ALA A 133 9.47 -8.84 -13.69
CA ALA A 133 9.62 -8.36 -12.32
C ALA A 133 10.96 -8.83 -11.71
N VAL A 134 11.61 -7.95 -10.94
CA VAL A 134 12.83 -8.26 -10.15
C VAL A 134 12.61 -7.87 -8.69
N TYR A 135 13.32 -8.54 -7.78
CA TYR A 135 13.08 -8.45 -6.34
C TYR A 135 14.36 -8.15 -5.56
N PRO A 136 14.94 -6.94 -5.67
CA PRO A 136 16.28 -6.67 -5.15
C PRO A 136 16.44 -6.96 -3.64
N PHE A 137 15.44 -6.62 -2.82
CA PHE A 137 15.52 -6.91 -1.38
C PHE A 137 15.54 -8.41 -1.07
N LYS A 138 14.74 -9.20 -1.80
CA LYS A 138 14.73 -10.66 -1.65
C LYS A 138 16.04 -11.28 -2.14
N GLU A 139 16.56 -10.79 -3.26
CA GLU A 139 17.81 -11.24 -3.89
C GLU A 139 19.04 -10.88 -3.04
N ASP A 140 19.07 -9.69 -2.45
CA ASP A 140 20.16 -9.16 -1.64
C ASP A 140 20.03 -9.52 -0.14
N GLY A 141 18.97 -10.24 0.26
CA GLY A 141 18.77 -10.72 1.63
C GLY A 141 18.34 -9.65 2.65
N LEU A 142 17.77 -8.54 2.19
CA LEU A 142 17.37 -7.41 3.03
C LEU A 142 16.00 -7.65 3.68
N ASN A 143 15.94 -7.49 4.99
CA ASN A 143 14.74 -7.67 5.80
C ASN A 143 14.17 -6.33 6.30
N LYS A 144 13.10 -6.39 7.09
CA LYS A 144 12.43 -5.20 7.65
C LYS A 144 13.37 -4.22 8.37
N ASP A 145 14.32 -4.70 9.17
CA ASP A 145 15.24 -3.84 9.92
C ASP A 145 16.19 -3.10 8.96
N ASP A 146 16.61 -3.76 7.88
CA ASP A 146 17.39 -3.11 6.81
C ASP A 146 16.59 -2.02 6.10
N ILE A 147 15.29 -2.23 5.86
CA ILE A 147 14.39 -1.24 5.23
C ILE A 147 14.27 0.00 6.09
N VAL A 148 14.05 -0.17 7.39
CA VAL A 148 13.98 0.95 8.34
C VAL A 148 15.31 1.70 8.35
N LYS A 149 16.42 0.98 8.40
CA LYS A 149 17.75 1.57 8.37
C LYS A 149 17.99 2.41 7.11
N ILE A 150 17.63 1.92 5.92
CA ILE A 150 17.75 2.66 4.66
C ILE A 150 16.98 4.00 4.73
N LEU A 151 15.76 3.99 5.27
CA LEU A 151 14.95 5.19 5.40
C LEU A 151 15.52 6.19 6.40
N ASP A 152 15.98 5.71 7.55
CA ASP A 152 16.57 6.56 8.59
C ASP A 152 17.89 7.19 8.11
N GLU A 153 18.77 6.41 7.47
CA GLU A 153 20.04 6.89 6.93
C GLU A 153 19.86 7.86 5.75
N SER A 154 18.73 7.81 5.04
CA SER A 154 18.41 8.74 3.97
C SER A 154 18.06 10.15 4.47
N GLY A 155 17.69 10.30 5.74
CA GLY A 155 17.17 11.55 6.32
C GLY A 155 15.70 11.84 6.00
N LEU A 156 15.03 11.04 5.15
CA LEU A 156 13.58 11.13 4.92
C LEU A 156 12.77 10.55 6.08
N GLY A 157 13.26 9.44 6.66
CA GLY A 157 12.53 8.68 7.67
C GLY A 157 11.26 8.02 7.12
N MET A 158 10.34 7.72 8.04
CA MET A 158 9.09 7.02 7.74
C MET A 158 7.98 8.00 7.33
N PRO A 159 7.03 7.57 6.46
CA PRO A 159 5.83 8.37 6.19
C PRO A 159 5.04 8.66 7.47
N LYS A 160 4.57 9.90 7.66
CA LYS A 160 3.96 10.33 8.93
C LYS A 160 2.69 9.57 9.34
N TYR A 161 1.95 8.98 8.40
CA TYR A 161 0.81 8.16 8.77
C TYR A 161 1.22 6.90 9.59
N TYR A 162 2.50 6.51 9.57
CA TYR A 162 3.00 5.42 10.41
C TYR A 162 2.91 5.71 11.91
N ASP A 163 2.75 6.98 12.31
CA ASP A 163 2.61 7.39 13.72
C ASP A 163 1.33 6.84 14.36
N TRP A 164 0.29 6.56 13.56
CA TRP A 164 -1.02 6.13 14.05
C TRP A 164 -1.62 4.93 13.29
N ARG A 165 -0.91 4.41 12.28
CA ARG A 165 -1.36 3.31 11.40
C ARG A 165 -0.15 2.47 10.97
N SER A 166 -0.32 1.17 10.73
CA SER A 166 0.82 0.31 10.36
C SER A 166 1.01 0.11 8.86
N ARG A 167 0.00 0.40 8.02
CA ARG A 167 0.03 0.08 6.60
C ARG A 167 -0.99 0.84 5.75
N SER A 168 -0.76 0.81 4.43
CA SER A 168 -1.64 1.36 3.39
C SER A 168 -1.84 2.87 3.46
N GLY A 169 -1.44 3.58 2.41
CA GLY A 169 -1.70 5.01 2.27
C GLY A 169 -3.16 5.38 2.01
N CYS A 170 -3.99 4.44 1.53
CA CYS A 170 -5.40 4.71 1.25
C CYS A 170 -6.23 4.81 2.53
N TYR A 171 -7.07 5.84 2.67
CA TYR A 171 -7.73 6.16 3.94
C TYR A 171 -8.76 5.12 4.41
N PHE A 172 -9.36 4.32 3.52
CA PHE A 172 -10.41 3.35 3.84
C PHE A 172 -10.07 1.89 3.48
N CYS A 173 -8.80 1.53 3.43
CA CYS A 173 -8.39 0.18 3.03
C CYS A 173 -9.11 -0.88 3.87
N PHE A 174 -9.75 -1.88 3.25
CA PHE A 174 -10.47 -2.94 3.96
C PHE A 174 -9.56 -3.88 4.79
N TYR A 175 -8.23 -3.74 4.69
CA TYR A 175 -7.26 -4.39 5.59
C TYR A 175 -6.91 -3.55 6.83
N GLN A 176 -7.50 -2.36 6.97
CA GLN A 176 -7.27 -1.48 8.09
C GLN A 176 -7.76 -2.13 9.38
N ARG A 177 -6.92 -2.11 10.41
CA ARG A 177 -7.25 -2.65 11.74
C ARG A 177 -8.30 -1.75 12.39
N LYS A 178 -9.11 -2.31 13.29
CA LYS A 178 -10.14 -1.55 14.03
C LYS A 178 -9.56 -0.33 14.77
N VAL A 179 -8.38 -0.48 15.37
CA VAL A 179 -7.68 0.64 16.03
C VAL A 179 -7.25 1.74 15.05
N GLU A 180 -6.94 1.39 13.81
CA GLU A 180 -6.55 2.35 12.76
C GLU A 180 -7.75 3.10 12.21
N TRP A 181 -8.97 2.55 12.28
CA TRP A 181 -10.21 3.30 12.06
C TRP A 181 -10.40 4.37 13.12
N MET A 182 -10.07 4.08 14.38
CA MET A 182 -10.08 5.07 15.45
C MET A 182 -8.97 6.12 15.26
N GLY A 183 -7.80 5.69 14.79
CA GLY A 183 -6.72 6.60 14.36
C GLY A 183 -7.17 7.52 13.22
N LEU A 184 -7.87 7.00 12.21
CA LEU A 184 -8.42 7.80 11.13
C LEU A 184 -9.45 8.81 11.65
N HIS A 185 -10.36 8.40 12.53
CA HIS A 185 -11.34 9.31 13.16
C HIS A 185 -10.66 10.46 13.91
N GLU A 186 -9.51 10.22 14.55
CA GLU A 186 -8.81 11.23 15.35
C GLU A 186 -7.92 12.17 14.55
N ASN A 187 -7.23 11.63 13.55
CA ASN A 187 -6.26 12.39 12.76
C ASN A 187 -6.90 13.02 11.51
N HIS A 188 -7.94 12.40 10.95
CA HIS A 188 -8.62 12.81 9.71
C HIS A 188 -10.14 12.60 9.81
N PRO A 189 -10.85 13.31 10.71
CA PRO A 189 -12.27 13.10 10.95
C PRO A 189 -13.14 13.24 9.69
N GLU A 190 -12.74 14.08 8.74
CA GLU A 190 -13.41 14.25 7.45
C GLU A 190 -13.24 13.05 6.52
N LEU A 191 -12.08 12.38 6.53
CA LEU A 191 -11.87 11.15 5.76
C LEU A 191 -12.59 9.97 6.40
N PHE A 192 -12.63 9.90 7.74
CA PHE A 192 -13.47 8.95 8.46
C PHE A 192 -14.95 9.14 8.10
N GLU A 193 -15.41 10.40 8.07
CA GLU A 193 -16.79 10.70 7.67
C GLU A 193 -17.09 10.26 6.23
N LYS A 194 -16.18 10.53 5.29
CA LYS A 194 -16.32 10.03 3.91
C LYS A 194 -16.41 8.51 3.87
N ALA A 195 -15.55 7.80 4.61
CA ALA A 195 -15.60 6.35 4.70
C ALA A 195 -16.97 5.86 5.23
N ARG A 196 -17.50 6.53 6.26
CA ARG A 196 -18.82 6.23 6.85
C ARG A 196 -19.97 6.44 5.87
N GLN A 197 -19.89 7.46 5.02
CA GLN A 197 -20.94 7.73 4.02
C GLN A 197 -21.10 6.58 3.01
N PHE A 198 -20.03 5.84 2.69
CA PHE A 198 -20.14 4.64 1.85
C PHE A 198 -20.96 3.54 2.52
N GLU A 199 -20.73 3.25 3.81
CA GLU A 199 -21.52 2.25 4.55
C GLU A 199 -22.99 2.69 4.67
N LEU A 200 -23.23 3.98 4.93
CA LEU A 200 -24.58 4.54 4.99
C LEU A 200 -25.31 4.41 3.65
N TYR A 201 -24.63 4.67 2.53
CA TYR A 201 -25.20 4.45 1.20
C TYR A 201 -25.64 2.99 1.01
N HIS A 202 -24.80 2.03 1.40
CA HIS A 202 -25.14 0.61 1.34
C HIS A 202 -26.37 0.28 2.22
N LYS A 203 -26.37 0.73 3.47
CA LYS A 203 -27.48 0.55 4.41
C LYS A 203 -28.80 1.10 3.86
N ASN A 204 -28.79 2.31 3.30
CA ASN A 204 -29.97 2.94 2.70
C ASN A 204 -30.49 2.21 1.45
N LYS A 205 -29.65 1.41 0.79
CA LYS A 205 -30.03 0.53 -0.33
C LYS A 205 -30.41 -0.88 0.12
N GLY A 206 -30.54 -1.12 1.43
CA GLY A 206 -30.86 -2.43 2.00
C GLY A 206 -29.70 -3.44 1.92
N ARG A 207 -28.45 -2.96 1.80
CA ARG A 207 -27.24 -3.78 1.79
C ARG A 207 -26.54 -3.68 3.16
N ASN A 208 -26.00 -4.80 3.66
CA ASN A 208 -25.28 -4.85 4.94
C ASN A 208 -23.76 -4.88 4.75
N HIS A 209 -23.24 -4.12 3.78
CA HIS A 209 -21.82 -4.13 3.48
C HIS A 209 -21.08 -3.04 4.25
N THR A 210 -19.99 -3.42 4.91
CA THR A 210 -19.14 -2.58 5.77
C THR A 210 -17.67 -2.75 5.37
N TRP A 211 -16.84 -1.78 5.73
CA TRP A 211 -15.40 -1.83 5.46
C TRP A 211 -14.68 -2.91 6.28
N SER A 212 -15.17 -3.16 7.49
CA SER A 212 -14.70 -4.23 8.35
C SER A 212 -15.73 -5.35 8.43
N GLU A 213 -15.26 -6.58 8.41
CA GLU A 213 -16.14 -7.74 8.43
C GLU A 213 -17.00 -7.75 9.71
N ASN A 214 -18.32 -7.81 9.52
CA ASN A 214 -19.34 -7.88 10.57
C ASN A 214 -19.38 -6.69 11.54
N GLU A 215 -18.79 -5.54 11.20
CA GLU A 215 -18.86 -4.35 12.05
C GLU A 215 -18.75 -3.07 11.22
N SER A 216 -19.73 -2.18 11.40
CA SER A 216 -19.75 -0.84 10.81
C SER A 216 -18.88 0.15 11.57
N LEU A 217 -18.54 1.26 10.91
CA LEU A 217 -17.78 2.34 11.53
C LEU A 217 -18.53 3.01 12.69
N ASP A 218 -19.87 3.08 12.62
CA ASP A 218 -20.70 3.60 13.71
C ASP A 218 -20.64 2.69 14.95
N GLU A 219 -20.71 1.36 14.76
CA GLU A 219 -20.59 0.39 15.85
C GLU A 219 -19.20 0.43 16.49
N MET A 220 -18.15 0.54 15.66
CA MET A 220 -16.78 0.70 16.18
C MET A 220 -16.63 1.97 17.03
N LEU A 221 -17.21 3.08 16.57
CA LEU A 221 -17.12 4.36 17.27
C LEU A 221 -17.77 4.30 18.66
N MET A 222 -18.88 3.55 18.81
CA MET A 222 -19.55 3.36 20.11
C MET A 222 -18.67 2.64 21.15
N ARG A 223 -17.73 1.80 20.71
CA ARG A 223 -16.79 1.08 21.59
C ARG A 223 -15.33 1.44 21.33
N LYS A 224 -15.08 2.68 20.90
CA LYS A 224 -13.75 3.23 20.59
C LYS A 224 -12.72 2.96 21.69
N ASP A 225 -13.08 3.21 22.95
CA ASP A 225 -12.17 3.04 24.08
C ASP A 225 -11.79 1.57 24.31
N GLU A 226 -12.73 0.65 24.10
CA GLU A 226 -12.50 -0.79 24.18
C GLU A 226 -11.51 -1.24 23.08
N ILE A 227 -11.73 -0.81 21.83
CA ILE A 227 -10.86 -1.12 20.69
C ILE A 227 -9.43 -0.65 20.97
N LYS A 228 -9.27 0.57 21.50
CA LYS A 228 -7.96 1.13 21.86
C LYS A 228 -7.28 0.38 23.00
N ALA A 229 -8.02 0.05 24.05
CA ALA A 229 -7.49 -0.73 25.17
C ALA A 229 -7.02 -2.12 24.71
N GLN A 230 -7.81 -2.80 23.86
CA GLN A 230 -7.45 -4.10 23.29
C GLN A 230 -6.18 -4.02 22.44
N ALA A 231 -6.03 -2.97 21.62
CA ALA A 231 -4.84 -2.76 20.81
C ALA A 231 -3.58 -2.56 21.68
N LEU A 232 -3.67 -1.76 22.75
CA LEU A 232 -2.56 -1.55 23.68
C LEU A 232 -2.15 -2.85 24.39
N ILE A 233 -3.13 -3.66 24.81
CA ILE A 233 -2.86 -4.97 25.40
C ILE A 233 -2.16 -5.90 24.40
N LYS A 234 -2.62 -5.92 23.13
CA LYS A 234 -1.99 -6.73 22.08
C LYS A 234 -0.52 -6.32 21.87
N GLU A 235 -0.26 -5.02 21.73
CA GLU A 235 1.09 -4.48 21.55
C GLU A 235 2.03 -4.84 22.71
N GLN A 236 1.57 -4.66 23.96
CA GLN A 236 2.35 -5.04 25.14
C GLN A 236 2.67 -6.53 25.20
N ASN A 237 1.75 -7.38 24.73
CA ASN A 237 1.96 -8.83 24.69
C ASN A 237 2.97 -9.22 23.60
N THR A 238 2.94 -8.58 22.43
CA THR A 238 3.93 -8.77 21.37
C THR A 238 5.34 -8.41 21.86
N LEU A 239 5.49 -7.28 22.57
CA LEU A 239 6.78 -6.82 23.12
C LEU A 239 7.36 -7.76 24.21
N LYS A 240 6.50 -8.51 24.91
CA LYS A 240 6.91 -9.43 26.00
C LYS A 240 7.31 -10.82 25.51
N LYS A 241 6.98 -11.20 24.27
CA LYS A 241 7.37 -12.52 23.73
C LYS A 241 8.88 -12.54 23.43
N PRO A 242 9.65 -13.53 23.94
CA PRO A 242 11.05 -13.67 23.54
C PRO A 242 11.11 -14.04 22.06
N LYS A 243 11.93 -13.32 21.27
CA LYS A 243 12.15 -13.61 19.83
C LYS A 243 12.71 -15.03 19.64
N LYS A 244 11.85 -16.04 19.53
CA LYS A 244 12.24 -17.39 19.07
C LYS A 244 12.29 -17.39 17.55
N LEU A 245 13.24 -18.14 16.98
CA LEU A 245 13.45 -18.30 15.54
C LEU A 245 12.21 -18.81 14.76
N MET A 246 11.21 -19.37 15.45
CA MET A 246 9.92 -19.79 14.89
C MET A 246 8.77 -18.80 15.12
N ASP A 247 8.90 -17.82 16.02
CA ASP A 247 7.89 -16.77 16.22
C ASP A 247 7.96 -15.68 15.14
N SER A 248 9.05 -15.60 14.37
CA SER A 248 9.11 -14.75 13.17
C SER A 248 8.19 -15.22 12.03
N LEU A 249 7.60 -16.42 12.15
CA LEU A 249 6.67 -16.99 11.18
C LEU A 249 5.20 -16.95 11.65
N LEU A 250 4.95 -16.61 12.92
CA LEU A 250 3.63 -16.70 13.56
C LEU A 250 3.32 -15.48 14.44
N ASP A 251 3.90 -14.33 14.15
CA ASP A 251 3.26 -13.08 14.56
C ASP A 251 1.92 -13.00 13.83
N ASP A 252 0.85 -13.27 14.57
CA ASP A 252 -0.55 -12.98 14.22
C ASP A 252 -0.82 -11.45 14.19
N ASP A 253 0.25 -10.64 14.23
CA ASP A 253 0.41 -9.46 13.38
C ASP A 253 0.89 -9.93 12.02
N SER A 254 0.05 -10.69 11.31
CA SER A 254 0.45 -11.19 10.02
C SER A 254 0.82 -10.00 9.16
N ASP A 255 2.12 -9.87 8.94
CA ASP A 255 2.68 -9.24 7.76
C ASP A 255 2.34 -10.10 6.53
N ASP A 256 1.23 -10.87 6.56
CA ASP A 256 0.34 -11.01 5.41
C ASP A 256 0.19 -9.60 4.86
N GLY A 257 1.06 -9.29 3.91
CA GLY A 257 1.26 -7.98 3.36
C GLY A 257 -0.05 -7.35 2.88
N CYS A 258 0.15 -6.31 2.09
CA CYS A 258 -0.28 -6.45 0.70
C CYS A 258 0.10 -7.85 0.12
N MET A 259 -0.42 -8.97 0.65
CA MET A 259 -0.29 -10.32 0.10
C MET A 259 -0.76 -10.35 -1.36
N ILE A 260 -1.54 -9.34 -1.77
CA ILE A 260 -2.31 -9.42 -2.98
C ILE A 260 -2.37 -8.08 -3.73
N CYS A 261 -1.68 -6.99 -3.31
CA CYS A 261 -1.68 -5.74 -4.10
C CYS A 261 -0.98 -5.89 -5.45
N PHE A 262 -0.31 -7.02 -5.61
CA PHE A 262 0.36 -7.48 -6.80
C PHE A 262 0.12 -9.00 -6.98
N LYS A 263 -0.98 -9.60 -6.51
CA LYS A 263 -1.44 -10.90 -7.03
C LYS A 263 -2.67 -10.65 -7.89
#